data_AF-A0A517KWB4-F1
#
_entry.id   AF-A0A517KWB4-F1
#
_cell.length_a   1.000
_cell.length_b   1.000
_cell.length_c   1.000
_cell.angle_alpha   90.00
_cell.angle_beta   90.00
_cell.angle_gamma   90.00
#
_symmetry.space_group_name_H-M   'P 1'
#
loop_
_entity.id
_entity.type
_entity.pdbx_description
1 polymer ?
#
loop_
_entity_poly.entity_id
_entity_poly.type
_entity_poly.pdbx_seq_one_letter_code
_entity_poly.pdbx_strand_id
1 'polypeptide(L)'
;MSAAQHQHQTAPIHTRRDSTQSHQDSFRAEASALPAKMANASNNGAQPAAPAPPAARKGKGKKNTDPVDTNKLLEQTMARLERDVAGDKEQEAEIEREVKKANRDLTQHLNGYKDPLARVNEIQKRFTALVGEMKRLERDHQKSKKRADQLQKEKDTAKSELSKANSLKEKLEKLSRETSNENRKLRADVQQLRDVESKMREELHDRLEQMVLDVEDVIENSNMPEEPQETLETDELFKSKFKSFVDQYELRELHFQATLRQRDLEILAHIAMLEQQRKTQEMESSKSHQLTRQVSTFSQTETELRSQLNIYVEKFKQVEDTLNNSNDLFLTFRREMEEMSKKTKRLEKENLTLSRKHEATNQNIVKMAEERQRTHKELDLLRRQNANLEKLCRGMQAQGRGQVNMALEQQQGQLDGAVDDEGTESEYEEDDDAEYEDESGEEGSYDDDTEEERIEANAVAGAQARKPFGPVPPPPQVNGANGSTQPPNGHARKGGEPPQSHLNGQQQLNGIKT
;
A
#
# COMPACT_ATOMS: atom_id res chain seq x y z
N MET A 1 69.77 2.71 -34.33
CA MET A 1 68.35 3.05 -34.54
C MET A 1 67.52 2.38 -33.45
N SER A 2 66.36 2.98 -33.13
CA SER A 2 65.16 2.52 -32.40
C SER A 2 65.00 1.02 -32.02
N ALA A 3 64.23 0.62 -30.99
CA ALA A 3 63.55 1.30 -29.87
C ALA A 3 62.88 0.23 -28.96
N ALA A 4 62.07 0.65 -27.97
CA ALA A 4 61.18 -0.14 -27.09
C ALA A 4 61.88 -0.98 -25.99
N GLN A 5 61.73 -0.83 -24.66
CA GLN A 5 60.83 -0.10 -23.72
C GLN A 5 59.77 -0.97 -23.02
N HIS A 6 59.72 -0.82 -21.68
CA HIS A 6 58.81 -1.38 -20.64
C HIS A 6 59.37 -2.56 -19.84
N GLN A 7 59.19 -2.68 -18.52
CA GLN A 7 58.94 -1.76 -17.38
C GLN A 7 58.71 -2.72 -16.18
N HIS A 8 59.36 -2.50 -15.03
CA HIS A 8 58.92 -3.10 -13.76
C HIS A 8 58.67 -1.98 -12.76
N GLN A 9 57.52 -2.04 -12.07
CA GLN A 9 57.15 -1.08 -11.03
C GLN A 9 57.75 -1.48 -9.68
N THR A 10 58.22 -0.48 -8.92
CA THR A 10 58.48 -0.58 -7.48
C THR A 10 57.75 0.55 -6.76
N ALA A 11 57.13 0.26 -5.62
CA ALA A 11 56.31 1.21 -4.88
C ALA A 11 57.15 1.99 -3.83
N PRO A 12 56.93 3.30 -3.64
CA PRO A 12 57.57 4.06 -2.58
C PRO A 12 56.75 4.06 -1.28
N ILE A 13 57.46 3.97 -0.15
CA ILE A 13 56.90 4.05 1.21
C ILE A 13 56.72 5.53 1.60
N HIS A 14 55.57 5.89 2.19
CA HIS A 14 55.35 7.21 2.79
C HIS A 14 55.54 7.18 4.31
N THR A 15 56.51 7.95 4.79
CA THR A 15 56.76 8.20 6.22
C THR A 15 55.91 9.38 6.70
N ARG A 16 55.10 9.17 7.75
CA ARG A 16 54.41 10.27 8.45
C ARG A 16 55.39 10.97 9.39
N ARG A 17 55.43 12.30 9.34
CA ARG A 17 55.99 13.15 10.40
C ARG A 17 54.86 13.50 11.37
N ASP A 18 55.04 13.15 12.63
CA ASP A 18 54.25 13.70 13.73
C ASP A 18 54.81 15.06 14.16
N SER A 19 53.97 15.93 14.71
CA SER A 19 54.38 17.24 15.23
C SER A 19 53.45 17.65 16.36
N THR A 20 53.87 17.35 17.58
CA THR A 20 53.16 17.74 18.80
C THR A 20 53.65 19.10 19.28
N GLN A 21 52.72 20.05 19.44
CA GLN A 21 52.98 21.35 20.05
C GLN A 21 52.11 21.46 21.30
N SER A 22 52.75 21.62 22.46
CA SER A 22 52.07 21.70 23.76
C SER A 22 51.66 23.13 24.09
N HIS A 23 50.45 23.29 24.62
CA HIS A 23 50.13 24.42 25.49
C HIS A 23 49.30 23.96 26.69
N GLN A 24 49.55 24.61 27.82
CA GLN A 24 48.95 24.37 29.12
C GLN A 24 47.70 25.25 29.29
N ASP A 25 46.70 24.72 29.99
CA ASP A 25 45.98 25.32 31.14
C ASP A 25 44.60 24.65 31.27
N SER A 26 44.39 23.81 32.28
CA SER A 26 44.06 24.18 33.67
C SER A 26 42.66 24.82 33.81
N PHE A 27 41.70 24.03 34.30
CA PHE A 27 40.87 24.42 35.45
C PHE A 27 40.12 23.21 36.05
N ARG A 28 40.03 23.26 37.37
CA ARG A 28 39.65 22.19 38.31
C ARG A 28 38.14 21.91 38.32
N ALA A 29 37.77 20.64 38.26
CA ALA A 29 36.43 20.19 38.62
C ALA A 29 36.31 20.05 40.14
N GLU A 30 35.13 20.36 40.69
CA GLU A 30 34.80 20.05 42.09
C GLU A 30 33.40 19.44 42.12
N ALA A 31 33.29 18.24 42.68
CA ALA A 31 32.06 17.48 42.78
C ALA A 31 31.63 17.41 44.25
N SER A 32 30.34 17.58 44.53
CA SER A 32 29.77 17.21 45.83
C SER A 32 28.29 16.84 45.78
N ALA A 33 28.08 15.60 46.19
CA ALA A 33 26.90 14.96 46.78
C ALA A 33 25.58 15.74 46.95
N LEU A 34 24.50 15.06 46.54
CA LEU A 34 23.15 15.21 47.10
C LEU A 34 23.13 14.75 48.58
N PRO A 35 22.11 15.16 49.34
CA PRO A 35 21.21 14.12 49.86
C PRO A 35 19.72 14.44 49.71
N ALA A 36 18.92 13.38 49.57
CA ALA A 36 17.45 13.46 49.54
C ALA A 36 16.85 13.49 50.96
N LYS A 37 15.69 14.13 51.10
CA LYS A 37 14.71 13.82 52.16
C LYS A 37 13.29 13.81 51.61
N MET A 38 12.57 12.72 51.85
CA MET A 38 11.12 12.64 51.69
C MET A 38 10.42 13.22 52.92
N ALA A 39 9.26 13.85 52.70
CA ALA A 39 8.16 13.89 53.67
C ALA A 39 6.84 13.84 52.89
N ASN A 40 5.85 13.13 53.43
CA ASN A 40 4.61 12.76 52.75
C ASN A 40 3.40 13.20 53.61
N ALA A 41 2.37 13.82 53.00
CA ALA A 41 0.97 13.69 53.42
C ALA A 41 -0.02 14.48 52.53
N SER A 42 -0.93 13.73 51.88
CA SER A 42 -2.39 13.92 51.91
C SER A 42 -3.08 15.24 51.47
N ASN A 43 -3.69 15.15 50.28
CA ASN A 43 -5.16 15.11 50.06
C ASN A 43 -5.94 16.37 49.61
N ASN A 44 -6.90 16.11 48.69
CA ASN A 44 -8.07 16.90 48.26
C ASN A 44 -7.94 18.35 47.72
N GLY A 45 -7.87 18.44 46.38
CA GLY A 45 -8.97 18.95 45.53
C GLY A 45 -9.70 20.26 45.88
N ALA A 46 -9.42 21.30 45.10
CA ALA A 46 -10.37 22.32 44.67
C ALA A 46 -9.87 23.03 43.38
N GLN A 47 -10.79 23.47 42.52
CA GLN A 47 -10.48 24.36 41.39
C GLN A 47 -10.08 25.76 41.91
N PRO A 48 -9.12 26.46 41.27
CA PRO A 48 -8.99 27.90 41.41
C PRO A 48 -9.52 28.64 40.17
N ALA A 49 -10.51 29.50 40.39
CA ALA A 49 -10.82 30.59 39.47
C ALA A 49 -9.68 31.62 39.45
N ALA A 50 -9.60 32.40 38.37
CA ALA A 50 -8.83 33.64 38.32
C ALA A 50 -9.74 34.84 38.72
N PRO A 51 -9.24 36.09 38.89
CA PRO A 51 -7.85 36.56 38.99
C PRO A 51 -7.57 37.53 40.18
N ALA A 52 -6.30 37.69 40.57
CA ALA A 52 -5.73 38.96 41.09
C ALA A 52 -4.19 38.88 41.22
N PRO A 53 -3.40 39.90 40.80
CA PRO A 53 -1.93 39.87 40.90
C PRO A 53 -1.39 40.69 42.09
N PRO A 54 -0.29 40.25 42.73
CA PRO A 54 0.49 41.12 43.62
C PRO A 54 1.92 41.43 43.11
N ALA A 55 2.24 42.72 43.17
CA ALA A 55 3.56 43.34 43.44
C ALA A 55 4.82 42.90 42.64
N ALA A 56 5.44 43.88 41.98
CA ALA A 56 6.71 43.74 41.28
C ALA A 56 7.94 43.59 42.19
N ARG A 57 8.91 42.79 41.75
CA ARG A 57 10.33 42.92 42.13
C ARG A 57 11.21 42.87 40.88
N LYS A 58 12.14 43.84 40.75
CA LYS A 58 13.05 43.97 39.60
C LYS A 58 14.16 42.90 39.64
N GLY A 59 14.38 42.22 38.52
CA GLY A 59 15.51 41.34 38.26
C GLY A 59 15.82 41.33 36.76
N LYS A 60 17.10 41.44 36.38
CA LYS A 60 17.53 41.75 35.00
C LYS A 60 17.29 40.60 34.01
N GLY A 61 16.89 40.97 32.78
CA GLY A 61 17.29 40.25 31.56
C GLY A 61 16.34 39.18 31.01
N LYS A 62 15.25 39.58 30.35
CA LYS A 62 14.53 38.73 29.38
C LYS A 62 13.95 39.60 28.26
N LYS A 63 13.96 39.11 27.01
CA LYS A 63 13.54 39.87 25.82
C LYS A 63 12.10 40.36 25.97
N ASN A 64 11.85 41.64 25.70
CA ASN A 64 10.50 42.15 25.47
C ASN A 64 9.97 41.54 24.16
N THR A 65 8.83 40.87 24.23
CA THR A 65 7.91 40.72 23.09
C THR A 65 6.96 41.92 23.13
N ASP A 66 6.78 42.63 22.02
CA ASP A 66 5.99 43.86 22.00
C ASP A 66 4.50 43.60 22.33
N PRO A 67 3.82 44.53 23.02
CA PRO A 67 2.39 44.37 23.34
C PRO A 67 1.53 44.27 22.07
N VAL A 68 1.98 44.87 20.96
CA VAL A 68 1.36 44.75 19.64
C VAL A 68 1.39 43.31 19.12
N ASP A 69 2.50 42.58 19.30
CA ASP A 69 2.58 41.17 18.93
C ASP A 69 1.67 40.30 19.80
N THR A 70 1.51 40.65 21.09
CA THR A 70 0.59 39.92 21.98
C THR A 70 -0.88 40.16 21.61
N ASN A 71 -1.27 41.38 21.23
CA ASN A 71 -2.62 41.66 20.72
C ASN A 71 -2.86 40.96 19.38
N LYS A 72 -1.90 41.00 18.46
CA LYS A 72 -1.99 40.33 17.16
C LYS A 72 -2.09 38.82 17.28
N LEU A 73 -1.42 38.23 18.28
CA LEU A 73 -1.57 36.81 18.61
C LEU A 73 -2.95 36.50 19.19
N LEU A 74 -3.50 37.37 20.04
CA LEU A 74 -4.86 37.24 20.58
C LEU A 74 -5.91 37.33 19.46
N GLU A 75 -5.81 38.30 18.55
CA GLU A 75 -6.66 38.43 17.36
C GLU A 75 -6.57 37.17 16.48
N GLN A 76 -5.36 36.63 16.23
CA GLN A 76 -5.20 35.37 15.50
C GLN A 76 -5.84 34.16 16.20
N THR A 77 -5.81 34.11 17.53
CA THR A 77 -6.49 33.04 18.28
C THR A 77 -8.01 33.18 18.27
N MET A 78 -8.55 34.41 18.39
CA MET A 78 -9.98 34.67 18.27
C MET A 78 -10.49 34.30 16.87
N ALA A 79 -9.86 34.83 15.82
CA ALA A 79 -10.22 34.54 14.43
C ALA A 79 -10.06 33.05 14.05
N ARG A 80 -9.25 32.27 14.79
CA ARG A 80 -9.20 30.82 14.65
C ARG A 80 -10.38 30.15 15.35
N LEU A 81 -10.66 30.48 16.61
CA LEU A 81 -11.77 29.92 17.37
C LEU A 81 -13.13 30.22 16.72
N GLU A 82 -13.30 31.42 16.13
CA GLU A 82 -14.49 31.78 15.35
C GLU A 82 -14.65 30.92 14.08
N ARG A 83 -13.55 30.60 13.40
CA ARG A 83 -13.56 29.68 12.24
C ARG A 83 -13.87 28.24 12.65
N ASP A 84 -13.29 27.78 13.76
CA ASP A 84 -13.55 26.45 14.30
C ASP A 84 -15.06 26.32 14.69
N VAL A 85 -15.62 27.31 15.39
CA VAL A 85 -17.07 27.38 15.73
C VAL A 85 -17.98 27.51 14.51
N ALA A 86 -17.55 28.20 13.45
CA ALA A 86 -18.32 28.28 12.21
C ALA A 86 -18.36 26.91 11.49
N GLY A 87 -17.23 26.19 11.45
CA GLY A 87 -17.15 24.84 10.89
C GLY A 87 -17.98 23.81 11.66
N ASP A 88 -17.98 23.88 13.00
CA ASP A 88 -18.81 23.00 13.84
C ASP A 88 -20.32 23.19 13.55
N LYS A 89 -20.77 24.44 13.40
CA LYS A 89 -22.17 24.76 13.04
C LYS A 89 -22.55 24.29 11.63
N GLU A 90 -21.62 24.37 10.68
CA GLU A 90 -21.83 23.89 9.31
C GLU A 90 -21.97 22.36 9.29
N GLN A 91 -21.13 21.65 10.05
CA GLN A 91 -21.22 20.19 10.21
C GLN A 91 -22.53 19.77 10.88
N GLU A 92 -22.96 20.46 11.93
CA GLU A 92 -24.24 20.19 12.61
C GLU A 92 -25.44 20.39 11.67
N ALA A 93 -25.43 21.46 10.87
CA ALA A 93 -26.45 21.71 9.86
C ALA A 93 -26.47 20.64 8.74
N GLU A 94 -25.31 20.12 8.33
CA GLU A 94 -25.22 19.05 7.32
C GLU A 94 -25.74 17.71 7.87
N ILE A 95 -25.39 17.37 9.11
CA ILE A 95 -25.96 16.20 9.81
C ILE A 95 -27.49 16.31 9.87
N GLU A 96 -28.05 17.49 10.17
CA GLU A 96 -29.49 17.68 10.21
C GLU A 96 -30.15 17.49 8.83
N ARG A 97 -29.50 17.92 7.73
CA ARG A 97 -29.97 17.70 6.34
C ARG A 97 -29.97 16.22 5.98
N GLU A 98 -28.88 15.51 6.25
CA GLU A 98 -28.76 14.08 5.93
C GLU A 98 -29.74 13.23 6.76
N VAL A 99 -29.95 13.57 8.04
CA VAL A 99 -30.99 12.93 8.88
C VAL A 99 -32.41 13.19 8.33
N LYS A 100 -32.72 14.42 7.87
CA LYS A 100 -34.02 14.73 7.25
C LYS A 100 -34.23 13.95 5.94
N LYS A 101 -33.17 13.80 5.13
CA LYS A 101 -33.17 13.02 3.89
C LYS A 101 -33.38 11.53 4.15
N ALA A 102 -32.58 10.93 5.04
CA ALA A 102 -32.70 9.52 5.41
C ALA A 102 -34.10 9.16 5.97
N ASN A 103 -34.74 10.06 6.72
CA ASN A 103 -36.12 9.87 7.20
C ASN A 103 -37.17 9.91 6.08
N ARG A 104 -36.99 10.78 5.07
CA ARG A 104 -37.85 10.82 3.87
C ARG A 104 -37.72 9.54 3.07
N ASP A 105 -36.48 9.11 2.78
CA ASP A 105 -36.19 7.90 2.01
C ASP A 105 -36.74 6.64 2.70
N LEU A 106 -36.59 6.56 4.04
CA LEU A 106 -37.17 5.48 4.84
C LEU A 106 -38.70 5.48 4.74
N THR A 107 -39.35 6.64 4.85
CA THR A 107 -40.81 6.75 4.77
C THR A 107 -41.32 6.38 3.38
N GLN A 108 -40.64 6.84 2.31
CA GLN A 108 -40.97 6.49 0.94
C GLN A 108 -40.82 4.98 0.69
N HIS A 109 -39.76 4.35 1.19
CA HIS A 109 -39.57 2.90 1.07
C HIS A 109 -40.66 2.11 1.81
N LEU A 110 -41.07 2.56 3.00
CA LEU A 110 -42.11 1.90 3.80
C LEU A 110 -43.52 2.01 3.19
N ASN A 111 -43.78 2.99 2.33
CA ASN A 111 -45.05 3.12 1.61
C ASN A 111 -45.26 2.01 0.55
N GLY A 112 -44.20 1.29 0.14
CA GLY A 112 -44.31 0.14 -0.76
C GLY A 112 -44.92 -1.11 -0.11
N TYR A 113 -44.93 -1.19 1.22
CA TYR A 113 -45.42 -2.34 1.98
C TYR A 113 -46.86 -2.07 2.46
N LYS A 114 -47.84 -2.73 1.85
CA LYS A 114 -49.27 -2.56 2.21
C LYS A 114 -49.67 -3.27 3.51
N ASP A 115 -49.00 -4.37 3.84
CA ASP A 115 -49.22 -5.11 5.09
C ASP A 115 -48.50 -4.43 6.28
N PRO A 116 -49.21 -4.07 7.36
CA PRO A 116 -48.61 -3.51 8.57
C PRO A 116 -47.52 -4.39 9.21
N LEU A 117 -47.67 -5.72 9.16
CA LEU A 117 -46.70 -6.62 9.80
C LEU A 117 -45.38 -6.68 9.01
N ALA A 118 -45.45 -6.74 7.68
CA ALA A 118 -44.28 -6.62 6.81
C ALA A 118 -43.53 -5.28 6.99
N ARG A 119 -44.25 -4.16 7.16
CA ARG A 119 -43.65 -2.85 7.48
C ARG A 119 -42.83 -2.91 8.76
N VAL A 120 -43.39 -3.44 9.85
CA VAL A 120 -42.72 -3.54 11.16
C VAL A 120 -41.46 -4.42 11.06
N ASN A 121 -41.52 -5.54 10.36
CA ASN A 121 -40.37 -6.43 10.17
C ASN A 121 -39.21 -5.77 9.40
N GLU A 122 -39.48 -5.04 8.32
CA GLU A 122 -38.43 -4.33 7.57
C GLU A 122 -37.86 -3.14 8.37
N ILE A 123 -38.69 -2.43 9.15
CA ILE A 123 -38.24 -1.41 10.11
C ILE A 123 -37.28 -2.03 11.15
N GLN A 124 -37.67 -3.13 11.78
CA GLN A 124 -36.86 -3.83 12.79
C GLN A 124 -35.52 -4.30 12.23
N LYS A 125 -35.53 -4.85 11.00
CA LYS A 125 -34.32 -5.27 10.28
C LYS A 125 -33.38 -4.10 9.98
N ARG A 126 -33.93 -2.95 9.52
CA ARG A 126 -33.15 -1.72 9.28
C ARG A 126 -32.56 -1.13 10.55
N PHE A 127 -33.32 -1.06 11.65
CA PHE A 127 -32.78 -0.65 12.95
C PHE A 127 -31.67 -1.58 13.43
N THR A 128 -31.83 -2.90 13.28
CA THR A 128 -30.80 -3.88 13.67
C THR A 128 -29.51 -3.68 12.87
N ALA A 129 -29.61 -3.44 11.56
CA ALA A 129 -28.46 -3.13 10.71
C ALA A 129 -27.78 -1.81 11.12
N LEU A 130 -28.56 -0.75 11.34
CA LEU A 130 -28.06 0.57 11.76
C LEU A 130 -27.33 0.53 13.12
N VAL A 131 -27.85 -0.23 14.09
CA VAL A 131 -27.18 -0.45 15.39
C VAL A 131 -25.87 -1.24 15.22
N GLY A 132 -25.84 -2.21 14.30
CA GLY A 132 -24.62 -2.94 13.96
C GLY A 132 -23.55 -2.04 13.33
N GLU A 133 -23.97 -1.15 12.44
CA GLU A 133 -23.12 -0.15 11.78
C GLU A 133 -22.61 0.91 12.75
N MET A 134 -23.45 1.48 13.62
CA MET A 134 -23.01 2.40 14.68
C MET A 134 -21.92 1.77 15.55
N LYS A 135 -22.11 0.52 16.01
CA LYS A 135 -21.11 -0.20 16.81
C LYS A 135 -19.82 -0.49 16.03
N ARG A 136 -19.88 -0.61 14.70
CA ARG A 136 -18.69 -0.71 13.84
C ARG A 136 -17.96 0.63 13.79
N LEU A 137 -18.68 1.70 13.48
CA LEU A 137 -18.16 3.05 13.36
C LEU A 137 -17.54 3.55 14.69
N GLU A 138 -18.16 3.25 15.83
CA GLU A 138 -17.64 3.54 17.16
C GLU A 138 -16.30 2.82 17.43
N ARG A 139 -16.19 1.53 17.07
CA ARG A 139 -14.93 0.77 17.18
C ARG A 139 -13.85 1.32 16.28
N ASP A 140 -14.17 1.74 15.07
CA ASP A 140 -13.20 2.28 14.11
C ASP A 140 -12.80 3.73 14.46
N HIS A 141 -13.72 4.55 14.98
CA HIS A 141 -13.41 5.84 15.61
C HIS A 141 -12.44 5.66 16.79
N GLN A 142 -12.69 4.69 17.68
CA GLN A 142 -11.80 4.44 18.83
C GLN A 142 -10.40 3.96 18.40
N LYS A 143 -10.26 3.23 17.29
CA LYS A 143 -8.95 2.90 16.69
C LYS A 143 -8.29 4.14 16.11
N SER A 144 -9.04 4.95 15.35
CA SER A 144 -8.55 6.19 14.72
C SER A 144 -8.04 7.17 15.76
N LYS A 145 -8.80 7.38 16.85
CA LYS A 145 -8.42 8.20 18.00
C LYS A 145 -7.10 7.74 18.64
N LYS A 146 -6.97 6.45 18.95
CA LYS A 146 -5.70 5.87 19.46
C LYS A 146 -4.52 6.10 18.52
N ARG A 147 -4.73 6.01 17.20
CA ARG A 147 -3.70 6.31 16.19
C ARG A 147 -3.33 7.79 16.18
N ALA A 148 -4.30 8.69 16.30
CA ALA A 148 -4.06 10.12 16.39
C ALA A 148 -3.26 10.50 17.66
N ASP A 149 -3.64 9.94 18.82
CA ASP A 149 -2.94 10.14 20.09
C ASP A 149 -1.48 9.66 20.01
N GLN A 150 -1.24 8.48 19.40
CA GLN A 150 0.09 7.93 19.18
C GLN A 150 0.94 8.80 18.23
N LEU A 151 0.38 9.23 17.08
CA LEU A 151 1.06 10.12 16.14
C LEU A 151 1.40 11.47 16.77
N GLN A 152 0.54 12.01 17.64
CA GLN A 152 0.80 13.25 18.36
C GLN A 152 1.96 13.07 19.37
N LYS A 153 2.01 11.94 20.08
CA LYS A 153 3.14 11.59 20.96
C LYS A 153 4.46 11.41 20.20
N GLU A 154 4.44 10.75 19.04
CA GLU A 154 5.60 10.60 18.16
C GLU A 154 6.10 11.96 17.64
N LYS A 155 5.19 12.82 17.18
CA LYS A 155 5.48 14.19 16.74
C LYS A 155 6.15 15.03 17.84
N ASP A 156 5.67 14.97 19.08
CA ASP A 156 6.28 15.73 20.18
C ASP A 156 7.61 15.12 20.65
N THR A 157 7.77 13.80 20.54
CA THR A 157 9.07 13.13 20.74
C THR A 157 10.09 13.60 19.70
N ALA A 158 9.74 13.56 18.41
CA ALA A 158 10.58 14.00 17.29
C ALA A 158 10.95 15.49 17.39
N LYS A 159 10.02 16.36 17.82
CA LYS A 159 10.36 17.77 18.13
C LYS A 159 11.41 17.89 19.23
N SER A 160 11.31 17.08 20.30
CA SER A 160 12.29 17.09 21.39
C SER A 160 13.67 16.63 20.92
N GLU A 161 13.73 15.66 20.01
CA GLU A 161 14.96 15.16 19.41
C GLU A 161 15.58 16.17 18.45
N LEU A 162 14.76 16.81 17.60
CA LEU A 162 15.21 17.90 16.73
C LEU A 162 15.79 19.08 17.54
N SER A 163 15.17 19.43 18.68
CA SER A 163 15.70 20.46 19.57
C SER A 163 17.06 20.08 20.18
N LYS A 164 17.23 18.81 20.59
CA LYS A 164 18.52 18.28 21.06
C LYS A 164 19.57 18.28 19.94
N ALA A 165 19.21 17.82 18.73
CA ALA A 165 20.08 17.79 17.57
C ALA A 165 20.57 19.18 17.16
N ASN A 166 19.68 20.18 17.14
CA ASN A 166 20.06 21.57 16.91
C ASN A 166 21.03 22.09 18.00
N SER A 167 20.78 21.79 19.28
CA SER A 167 21.70 22.19 20.37
C SER A 167 23.08 21.53 20.27
N LEU A 168 23.18 20.32 19.70
CA LEU A 168 24.44 19.64 19.44
C LEU A 168 25.14 20.22 18.21
N LYS A 169 24.39 20.52 17.14
CA LYS A 169 24.88 21.21 15.95
C LYS A 169 25.49 22.57 16.31
N GLU A 170 24.81 23.38 17.11
CA GLU A 170 25.32 24.68 17.59
C GLU A 170 26.65 24.53 18.36
N LYS A 171 26.77 23.50 19.20
CA LYS A 171 28.03 23.20 19.92
C LYS A 171 29.15 22.76 18.97
N LEU A 172 28.85 21.92 17.98
CA LEU A 172 29.82 21.48 16.98
C LEU A 172 30.27 22.61 16.07
N GLU A 173 29.35 23.49 15.63
CA GLU A 173 29.69 24.70 14.89
C GLU A 173 30.55 25.65 15.73
N LYS A 174 30.24 25.82 17.02
CA LYS A 174 31.06 26.61 17.94
C LYS A 174 32.48 26.05 18.05
N LEU A 175 32.63 24.75 18.36
CA LEU A 175 33.94 24.09 18.45
C LEU A 175 34.71 24.17 17.12
N SER A 176 34.05 23.95 15.98
CA SER A 176 34.67 24.07 14.66
C SER A 176 35.21 25.48 14.40
N ARG A 177 34.48 26.53 14.79
CA ARG A 177 34.95 27.93 14.71
C ARG A 177 36.10 28.21 15.68
N GLU A 178 36.03 27.70 16.92
CA GLU A 178 37.08 27.86 17.93
C GLU A 178 38.39 27.19 17.46
N THR A 179 38.36 25.91 17.08
CA THR A 179 39.51 25.20 16.51
C THR A 179 40.06 25.87 15.25
N SER A 180 39.20 26.44 14.39
CA SER A 180 39.65 27.17 13.20
C SER A 180 40.38 28.48 13.56
N ASN A 181 39.90 29.19 14.59
CA ASN A 181 40.52 30.41 15.10
C ASN A 181 41.85 30.10 15.82
N GLU A 182 41.90 29.05 16.63
CA GLU A 182 43.13 28.57 17.28
C GLU A 182 44.18 28.16 16.26
N ASN A 183 43.80 27.43 15.20
CA ASN A 183 44.72 27.11 14.09
C ASN A 183 45.24 28.36 13.37
N ARG A 184 44.41 29.40 13.20
CA ARG A 184 44.86 30.69 12.64
C ARG A 184 45.81 31.41 13.61
N LYS A 185 45.53 31.37 14.91
CA LYS A 185 46.39 31.96 15.95
C LYS A 185 47.75 31.25 16.01
N LEU A 186 47.77 29.92 16.14
CA LEU A 186 49.00 29.13 16.15
C LEU A 186 49.89 29.38 14.91
N ARG A 187 49.29 29.57 13.73
CA ARG A 187 50.04 29.96 12.52
C ARG A 187 50.66 31.35 12.61
N ALA A 188 49.99 32.30 13.25
CA ALA A 188 50.54 33.63 13.52
C ALA A 188 51.65 33.57 14.58
N ASP A 189 51.41 32.87 15.69
CA ASP A 189 52.39 32.71 16.79
C ASP A 189 53.67 31.99 16.29
N VAL A 190 53.54 30.95 15.46
CA VAL A 190 54.69 30.28 14.80
C VAL A 190 55.42 31.20 13.83
N GLN A 191 54.73 32.09 13.12
CA GLN A 191 55.41 33.07 12.26
C GLN A 191 56.15 34.12 13.10
N GLN A 192 55.52 34.65 14.15
CA GLN A 192 56.17 35.59 15.06
C GLN A 192 57.42 34.99 15.72
N LEU A 193 57.37 33.72 16.14
CA LEU A 193 58.54 33.03 16.70
C LEU A 193 59.68 32.91 15.68
N ARG A 194 59.40 32.67 14.40
CA ARG A 194 60.41 32.67 13.33
C ARG A 194 60.99 34.07 13.08
N ASP A 195 60.15 35.10 13.11
CA ASP A 195 60.59 36.48 12.92
C ASP A 195 61.49 36.94 14.07
N VAL A 196 61.18 36.52 15.32
CA VAL A 196 62.02 36.75 16.50
C VAL A 196 63.31 35.92 16.45
N GLU A 197 63.24 34.65 16.06
CA GLU A 197 64.44 33.81 15.87
C GLU A 197 65.39 34.41 14.83
N SER A 198 64.86 34.89 13.70
CA SER A 198 65.65 35.52 12.64
C SER A 198 66.40 36.74 13.17
N LYS A 199 65.73 37.62 13.93
CA LYS A 199 66.37 38.79 14.56
C LYS A 199 67.41 38.39 15.60
N MET A 200 67.14 37.38 16.43
CA MET A 200 68.10 36.91 17.43
C MET A 200 69.32 36.25 16.79
N ARG A 201 69.18 35.63 15.61
CA ARG A 201 70.31 35.12 14.80
C ARG A 201 71.11 36.25 14.16
N GLU A 202 70.44 37.30 13.70
CA GLU A 202 71.06 38.53 13.16
C GLU A 202 71.86 39.23 14.28
N GLU A 203 71.24 39.53 15.42
CA GLU A 203 71.92 40.09 16.61
C GLU A 203 73.10 39.22 17.12
N LEU A 204 73.01 37.89 17.00
CA LEU A 204 74.11 36.98 17.34
C LEU A 204 75.22 37.03 16.30
N HIS A 205 74.89 37.17 15.01
CA HIS A 205 75.87 37.32 13.94
C HIS A 205 76.65 38.61 14.11
N ASP A 206 75.96 39.74 14.35
CA ASP A 206 76.57 41.05 14.60
C ASP A 206 77.53 41.01 15.79
N ARG A 207 77.15 40.33 16.88
CA ARG A 207 78.02 40.16 18.06
C ARG A 207 79.22 39.25 17.79
N LEU A 208 79.06 38.22 16.97
CA LEU A 208 80.17 37.35 16.56
C LEU A 208 81.14 38.10 15.64
N GLU A 209 80.64 38.92 14.72
CA GLU A 209 81.46 39.79 13.87
C GLU A 209 82.22 40.82 14.71
N GLN A 210 81.55 41.51 15.64
CA GLN A 210 82.22 42.42 16.58
C GLN A 210 83.30 41.71 17.43
N MET A 211 83.01 40.53 17.97
CA MET A 211 83.98 39.78 18.75
C MET A 211 85.18 39.28 17.91
N VAL A 212 85.00 39.02 16.62
CA VAL A 212 86.12 38.72 15.71
C VAL A 212 87.00 39.96 15.53
N LEU A 213 86.41 41.14 15.32
CA LEU A 213 87.16 42.41 15.28
C LEU A 213 87.91 42.69 16.59
N ASP A 214 87.28 42.45 17.73
CA ASP A 214 87.92 42.60 19.05
C ASP A 214 89.10 41.61 19.23
N VAL A 215 88.98 40.39 18.70
CA VAL A 215 90.08 39.40 18.71
C VAL A 215 91.20 39.78 17.75
N GLU A 216 90.88 40.36 16.59
CA GLU A 216 91.88 40.91 15.66
C GLU A 216 92.68 42.05 16.33
N ASP A 217 92.01 42.99 17.02
CA ASP A 217 92.66 44.05 17.81
C ASP A 217 93.52 43.49 18.96
N VAL A 218 93.06 42.44 19.66
CA VAL A 218 93.88 41.76 20.69
C VAL A 218 95.10 41.04 20.08
N ILE A 219 94.99 40.45 18.89
CA ILE A 219 96.12 39.83 18.18
C ILE A 219 97.14 40.90 17.75
N GLU A 220 96.70 42.07 17.28
CA GLU A 220 97.59 43.20 16.99
C GLU A 220 98.28 43.70 18.27
N ASN A 221 97.59 43.69 19.41
CA ASN A 221 98.10 44.12 20.71
C ASN A 221 98.92 43.05 21.48
N SER A 222 98.97 41.78 21.06
CA SER A 222 99.57 40.67 21.85
C SER A 222 101.11 40.59 21.83
N ASN A 223 101.82 41.64 21.41
CA ASN A 223 103.29 41.71 21.40
C ASN A 223 103.93 42.02 22.78
N MET A 224 103.20 41.77 23.88
CA MET A 224 103.64 41.99 25.26
C MET A 224 103.56 40.69 26.08
N PRO A 225 104.61 40.30 26.83
CA PRO A 225 104.59 39.08 27.63
C PRO A 225 104.01 39.32 29.03
N GLU A 226 103.04 38.51 29.45
CA GLU A 226 102.60 38.43 30.85
C GLU A 226 102.93 37.07 31.50
N GLU A 227 103.17 37.11 32.81
CA GLU A 227 103.59 35.99 33.64
C GLU A 227 102.42 35.09 34.09
N PRO A 228 102.67 33.79 34.37
CA PRO A 228 101.64 32.89 34.88
C PRO A 228 101.47 33.03 36.41
N GLN A 229 100.28 33.45 36.86
CA GLN A 229 99.94 33.58 38.27
C GLN A 229 98.86 32.58 38.72
N GLU A 230 99.08 31.28 38.50
CA GLU A 230 98.17 30.22 38.97
C GLU A 230 98.60 29.61 40.32
N THR A 231 97.62 29.33 41.21
CA THR A 231 97.57 28.15 42.12
C THR A 231 96.40 28.17 43.11
N LEU A 232 95.84 29.33 43.44
CA LEU A 232 94.71 29.45 44.38
C LEU A 232 93.34 29.58 43.70
N GLU A 233 93.24 30.35 42.60
CA GLU A 233 92.00 30.43 41.80
C GLU A 233 91.59 29.07 41.22
N THR A 234 92.54 28.19 40.94
CA THR A 234 92.28 26.87 40.35
C THR A 234 91.46 25.96 41.28
N ASP A 235 91.65 26.03 42.60
CA ASP A 235 90.89 25.22 43.57
C ASP A 235 89.45 25.74 43.75
N GLU A 236 89.24 27.06 43.74
CA GLU A 236 87.87 27.63 43.69
C GLU A 236 87.18 27.32 42.36
N LEU A 237 87.92 27.34 41.24
CA LEU A 237 87.42 26.94 39.93
C LEU A 237 87.01 25.46 39.93
N PHE A 238 87.79 24.55 40.53
CA PHE A 238 87.42 23.14 40.68
C PHE A 238 86.15 22.97 41.52
N LYS A 239 86.03 23.66 42.66
CA LYS A 239 84.80 23.64 43.49
C LYS A 239 83.58 24.13 42.71
N SER A 240 83.73 25.21 41.95
CA SER A 240 82.69 25.75 41.06
C SER A 240 82.29 24.74 39.97
N LYS A 241 83.26 24.08 39.32
CA LYS A 241 83.01 23.02 38.32
C LYS A 241 82.29 21.80 38.93
N PHE A 242 82.73 21.31 40.10
CA PHE A 242 82.07 20.18 40.76
C PHE A 242 80.64 20.52 41.18
N LYS A 243 80.40 21.72 41.74
CA LYS A 243 79.04 22.17 42.02
C LYS A 243 78.20 22.28 40.75
N SER A 244 78.74 22.85 39.67
CA SER A 244 78.05 22.93 38.38
C SER A 244 77.68 21.56 37.83
N PHE A 245 78.54 20.54 37.96
CA PHE A 245 78.20 19.17 37.58
C PHE A 245 77.07 18.59 38.43
N VAL A 246 77.10 18.75 39.76
CA VAL A 246 76.00 18.28 40.63
C VAL A 246 74.68 18.95 40.23
N ASP A 247 74.67 20.28 40.08
CA ASP A 247 73.49 21.05 39.69
C ASP A 247 72.96 20.62 38.30
N GLN A 248 73.86 20.28 37.34
CA GLN A 248 73.49 19.73 36.03
C GLN A 248 72.88 18.32 36.12
N TYR A 249 73.41 17.45 36.98
CA TYR A 249 72.87 16.09 37.19
C TYR A 249 71.48 16.14 37.83
N GLU A 250 71.28 16.99 38.84
CA GLU A 250 69.97 17.20 39.47
C GLU A 250 68.94 17.76 38.47
N LEU A 251 69.32 18.76 37.67
CA LEU A 251 68.46 19.33 36.63
C LEU A 251 68.09 18.30 35.55
N ARG A 252 69.05 17.42 35.17
CA ARG A 252 68.81 16.33 34.22
C ARG A 252 67.84 15.29 34.76
N GLU A 253 67.98 14.90 36.03
CA GLU A 253 67.07 13.96 36.68
C GLU A 253 65.65 14.54 36.79
N LEU A 254 65.52 15.81 37.18
CA LEU A 254 64.24 16.52 37.21
C LEU A 254 63.60 16.58 35.80
N HIS A 255 64.39 16.82 34.76
CA HIS A 255 63.92 16.81 33.38
C HIS A 255 63.43 15.42 32.92
N PHE A 256 64.11 14.34 33.30
CA PHE A 256 63.64 12.98 33.01
C PHE A 256 62.35 12.64 33.76
N GLN A 257 62.21 13.01 35.03
CA GLN A 257 60.97 12.79 35.78
C GLN A 257 59.79 13.60 35.20
N ALA A 258 60.04 14.85 34.78
CA ALA A 258 59.03 15.66 34.08
C ALA A 258 58.62 15.04 32.74
N THR A 259 59.59 14.55 31.97
CA THR A 259 59.36 13.88 30.67
C THR A 259 58.57 12.59 30.82
N LEU A 260 58.92 11.73 31.79
CA LEU A 260 58.17 10.50 32.09
C LEU A 260 56.73 10.82 32.47
N ARG A 261 56.51 11.79 33.37
CA ARG A 261 55.16 12.24 33.75
C ARG A 261 54.37 12.78 32.55
N GLN A 262 55.00 13.46 31.60
CA GLN A 262 54.34 13.87 30.36
C GLN A 262 53.91 12.66 29.53
N ARG A 263 54.76 11.64 29.38
CA ARG A 263 54.42 10.42 28.62
C ARG A 263 53.29 9.62 29.28
N ASP A 264 53.28 9.51 30.61
CA ASP A 264 52.18 8.88 31.34
C ASP A 264 50.84 9.60 31.09
N LEU A 265 50.85 10.94 31.06
CA LEU A 265 49.67 11.75 30.74
C LEU A 265 49.23 11.61 29.27
N GLU A 266 50.17 11.56 28.32
CA GLU A 266 49.90 11.29 26.90
C GLU A 266 49.23 9.90 26.71
N ILE A 267 49.76 8.87 27.39
CA ILE A 267 49.19 7.51 27.36
C ILE A 267 47.77 7.49 27.94
N LEU A 268 47.56 8.12 29.10
CA LEU A 268 46.23 8.22 29.72
C LEU A 268 45.23 8.96 28.84
N ALA A 269 45.65 10.04 28.17
CA ALA A 269 44.81 10.77 27.22
C ALA A 269 44.42 9.89 26.01
N HIS A 270 45.36 9.15 25.43
CA HIS A 270 45.07 8.24 24.33
C HIS A 270 44.14 7.09 24.74
N ILE A 271 44.29 6.52 25.94
CA ILE A 271 43.39 5.50 26.48
C ILE A 271 41.97 6.07 26.63
N ALA A 272 41.82 7.25 27.22
CA ALA A 272 40.52 7.92 27.39
C ALA A 272 39.85 8.24 26.05
N MET A 273 40.61 8.68 25.04
CA MET A 273 40.10 8.91 23.69
C MET A 273 39.64 7.60 23.03
N LEU A 274 40.41 6.52 23.14
CA LEU A 274 40.04 5.21 22.60
C LEU A 274 38.77 4.65 23.26
N GLU A 275 38.62 4.79 24.58
CA GLU A 275 37.43 4.33 25.29
C GLU A 275 36.18 5.15 24.91
N GLN A 276 36.31 6.47 24.77
CA GLN A 276 35.24 7.34 24.27
C GLN A 276 34.87 7.02 22.81
N GLN A 277 35.86 6.75 21.95
CA GLN A 277 35.65 6.30 20.57
C GLN A 277 34.87 4.97 20.54
N ARG A 278 35.30 3.98 21.33
CA ARG A 278 34.67 2.66 21.44
C ARG A 278 33.22 2.76 21.90
N LYS A 279 32.96 3.56 22.94
CA LYS A 279 31.61 3.80 23.46
C LYS A 279 30.70 4.48 22.43
N THR A 280 31.25 5.41 21.65
CA THR A 280 30.51 6.08 20.56
C THR A 280 30.18 5.10 19.44
N GLN A 281 31.12 4.25 19.03
CA GLN A 281 30.91 3.19 18.05
C GLN A 281 29.87 2.15 18.53
N GLU A 282 29.89 1.78 19.81
CA GLU A 282 28.93 0.85 20.42
C GLU A 282 27.50 1.42 20.41
N MET A 283 27.34 2.72 20.72
CA MET A 283 26.04 3.41 20.64
C MET A 283 25.51 3.51 19.21
N GLU A 284 26.33 3.94 18.24
CA GLU A 284 25.91 4.03 16.83
C GLU A 284 25.66 2.65 16.22
N SER A 285 26.44 1.63 16.59
CA SER A 285 26.18 0.24 16.21
C SER A 285 24.83 -0.24 16.75
N SER A 286 24.54 -0.03 18.04
CA SER A 286 23.25 -0.41 18.64
C SER A 286 22.07 0.29 17.94
N LYS A 287 22.19 1.59 17.67
CA LYS A 287 21.20 2.38 16.93
C LYS A 287 21.00 1.88 15.49
N SER A 288 22.09 1.55 14.79
CA SER A 288 22.04 0.97 13.44
C SER A 288 21.31 -0.39 13.42
N HIS A 289 21.59 -1.26 14.40
CA HIS A 289 20.89 -2.54 14.54
C HIS A 289 19.39 -2.36 14.85
N GLN A 290 19.02 -1.38 15.67
CA GLN A 290 17.61 -1.06 15.95
C GLN A 290 16.89 -0.54 14.70
N LEU A 291 17.48 0.40 13.97
CA LEU A 291 16.94 0.92 12.70
C LEU A 291 16.81 -0.19 11.65
N THR A 292 17.80 -1.07 11.53
CA THR A 292 17.77 -2.21 10.59
C THR A 292 16.61 -3.15 10.90
N ARG A 293 16.36 -3.46 12.19
CA ARG A 293 15.20 -4.25 12.62
C ARG A 293 13.87 -3.55 12.33
N GLN A 294 13.81 -2.23 12.53
CA GLN A 294 12.61 -1.45 12.25
C GLN A 294 12.29 -1.44 10.74
N VAL A 295 13.27 -1.18 9.88
CA VAL A 295 13.12 -1.23 8.41
C VAL A 295 12.72 -2.62 7.93
N SER A 296 13.34 -3.68 8.46
CA SER A 296 12.95 -5.06 8.18
C SER A 296 11.51 -5.36 8.58
N THR A 297 11.07 -4.88 9.76
CA THR A 297 9.68 -5.04 10.23
C THR A 297 8.70 -4.31 9.31
N PHE A 298 8.99 -3.06 8.93
CA PHE A 298 8.11 -2.31 8.02
C PHE A 298 8.03 -2.95 6.63
N SER A 299 9.16 -3.38 6.06
CA SER A 299 9.22 -4.08 4.77
C SER A 299 8.40 -5.38 4.76
N GLN A 300 8.45 -6.15 5.85
CA GLN A 300 7.61 -7.33 6.04
C GLN A 300 6.12 -6.96 6.07
N THR A 301 5.72 -5.97 6.88
CA THR A 301 4.31 -5.54 6.95
C THR A 301 3.80 -4.95 5.63
N GLU A 302 4.65 -4.25 4.87
CA GLU A 302 4.31 -3.74 3.56
C GLU A 302 4.06 -4.89 2.56
N THR A 303 4.92 -5.91 2.58
CA THR A 303 4.79 -7.11 1.73
C THR A 303 3.48 -7.85 2.03
N GLU A 304 3.13 -8.01 3.30
CA GLU A 304 1.86 -8.61 3.73
C GLU A 304 0.63 -7.79 3.30
N LEU A 305 0.70 -6.45 3.39
CA LEU A 305 -0.38 -5.56 2.93
C LEU A 305 -0.53 -5.58 1.41
N ARG A 306 0.57 -5.61 0.65
CA ARG A 306 0.55 -5.78 -0.82
C ARG A 306 -0.04 -7.14 -1.21
N SER A 307 0.28 -8.21 -0.49
CA SER A 307 -0.31 -9.53 -0.69
C SER A 307 -1.83 -9.53 -0.43
N GLN A 308 -2.28 -8.91 0.66
CA GLN A 308 -3.71 -8.76 0.94
C GLN A 308 -4.44 -7.94 -0.13
N LEU A 309 -3.81 -6.87 -0.65
CA LEU A 309 -4.37 -6.06 -1.73
C LEU A 309 -4.57 -6.90 -3.01
N ASN A 310 -3.57 -7.69 -3.42
CA ASN A 310 -3.70 -8.59 -4.57
C ASN A 310 -4.85 -9.61 -4.39
N ILE A 311 -4.97 -10.20 -3.20
CA ILE A 311 -6.08 -11.13 -2.89
C ILE A 311 -7.45 -10.42 -3.00
N TYR A 312 -7.55 -9.15 -2.63
CA TYR A 312 -8.80 -8.39 -2.84
C TYR A 312 -9.04 -8.09 -4.32
N VAL A 313 -8.02 -7.75 -5.10
CA VAL A 313 -8.14 -7.56 -6.56
C VAL A 313 -8.61 -8.85 -7.25
N GLU A 314 -8.05 -10.00 -6.89
CA GLU A 314 -8.48 -11.32 -7.40
C GLU A 314 -9.93 -11.64 -7.02
N LYS A 315 -10.36 -11.33 -5.78
CA LYS A 315 -11.75 -11.49 -5.35
C LYS A 315 -12.71 -10.56 -6.09
N PHE A 316 -12.30 -9.33 -6.40
CA PHE A 316 -13.10 -8.41 -7.21
C PHE A 316 -13.29 -8.94 -8.63
N LYS A 317 -12.21 -9.41 -9.28
CA LYS A 317 -12.29 -10.09 -10.59
C LYS A 317 -13.23 -11.29 -10.55
N GLN A 318 -13.13 -12.14 -9.53
CA GLN A 318 -14.03 -13.30 -9.38
C GLN A 318 -15.52 -12.89 -9.27
N VAL A 319 -15.82 -11.80 -8.57
CA VAL A 319 -17.20 -11.26 -8.47
C VAL A 319 -17.66 -10.69 -9.80
N GLU A 320 -16.79 -9.97 -10.52
CA GLU A 320 -17.03 -9.43 -11.87
C GLU A 320 -17.29 -10.56 -12.88
N ASP A 321 -16.42 -11.59 -12.93
CA ASP A 321 -16.59 -12.79 -13.76
C ASP A 321 -17.90 -13.51 -13.45
N THR A 322 -18.25 -13.67 -12.17
CA THR A 322 -19.51 -14.29 -11.75
C THR A 322 -20.72 -13.47 -12.19
N LEU A 323 -20.62 -12.14 -12.11
CA LEU A 323 -21.69 -11.21 -12.51
C LEU A 323 -21.88 -11.21 -14.02
N ASN A 324 -20.79 -11.22 -14.80
CA ASN A 324 -20.82 -11.32 -16.26
C ASN A 324 -21.42 -12.65 -16.73
N ASN A 325 -20.93 -13.79 -16.21
CA ASN A 325 -21.53 -15.11 -16.46
C ASN A 325 -23.03 -15.16 -16.09
N SER A 326 -23.44 -14.48 -15.01
CA SER A 326 -24.85 -14.41 -14.62
C SER A 326 -25.69 -13.55 -15.58
N ASN A 327 -25.14 -12.45 -16.09
CA ASN A 327 -25.80 -11.61 -17.09
C ASN A 327 -26.01 -12.37 -18.40
N ASP A 328 -25.02 -13.12 -18.86
CA ASP A 328 -25.13 -13.97 -20.06
C ASP A 328 -26.21 -15.04 -19.90
N LEU A 329 -26.28 -15.69 -18.72
CA LEU A 329 -27.33 -16.65 -18.40
C LEU A 329 -28.74 -16.00 -18.34
N PHE A 330 -28.86 -14.74 -17.90
CA PHE A 330 -30.12 -14.02 -18.00
C PHE A 330 -30.50 -13.68 -19.45
N LEU A 331 -29.51 -13.38 -20.31
CA LEU A 331 -29.73 -13.13 -21.73
C LEU A 331 -30.15 -14.42 -22.48
N THR A 332 -29.57 -15.58 -22.16
CA THR A 332 -30.01 -16.86 -22.74
C THR A 332 -31.42 -17.22 -22.28
N PHE A 333 -31.72 -17.17 -20.98
CA PHE A 333 -33.08 -17.43 -20.49
C PHE A 333 -34.12 -16.47 -21.06
N ARG A 334 -33.76 -15.21 -21.30
CA ARG A 334 -34.65 -14.26 -21.97
C ARG A 334 -34.93 -14.67 -23.42
N ARG A 335 -33.89 -15.04 -24.17
CA ARG A 335 -34.00 -15.54 -25.55
C ARG A 335 -34.87 -16.81 -25.61
N GLU A 336 -34.64 -17.77 -24.73
CA GLU A 336 -35.42 -19.00 -24.61
C GLU A 336 -36.90 -18.73 -24.25
N MET A 337 -37.18 -17.80 -23.34
CA MET A 337 -38.56 -17.38 -23.04
C MET A 337 -39.25 -16.71 -24.22
N GLU A 338 -38.54 -15.87 -24.98
CA GLU A 338 -39.07 -15.24 -26.19
C GLU A 338 -39.33 -16.27 -27.30
N GLU A 339 -38.44 -17.26 -27.48
CA GLU A 339 -38.64 -18.39 -28.39
C GLU A 339 -39.81 -19.29 -27.98
N MET A 340 -39.92 -19.64 -26.69
CA MET A 340 -41.05 -20.40 -26.16
C MET A 340 -42.36 -19.64 -26.33
N SER A 341 -42.39 -18.33 -26.09
CA SER A 341 -43.59 -17.51 -26.32
C SER A 341 -43.98 -17.45 -27.80
N LYS A 342 -43.01 -17.34 -28.71
CA LYS A 342 -43.22 -17.46 -30.17
C LYS A 342 -43.76 -18.85 -30.55
N LYS A 343 -43.22 -19.93 -29.96
CA LYS A 343 -43.66 -21.31 -30.20
C LYS A 343 -45.09 -21.55 -29.71
N THR A 344 -45.45 -21.09 -28.52
CA THR A 344 -46.82 -21.17 -28.00
C THR A 344 -47.81 -20.48 -28.95
N LYS A 345 -47.51 -19.25 -29.38
CA LYS A 345 -48.36 -18.52 -30.35
C LYS A 345 -48.50 -19.21 -31.70
N ARG A 346 -47.49 -19.95 -32.17
CA ARG A 346 -47.58 -20.78 -33.39
C ARG A 346 -48.51 -21.97 -33.17
N LEU A 347 -48.29 -22.73 -32.09
CA LEU A 347 -49.13 -23.88 -31.73
C LEU A 347 -50.59 -23.50 -31.48
N GLU A 348 -50.87 -22.35 -30.87
CA GLU A 348 -52.23 -21.81 -30.71
C GLU A 348 -52.92 -21.54 -32.06
N LYS A 349 -52.21 -20.94 -33.03
CA LYS A 349 -52.71 -20.72 -34.39
C LYS A 349 -52.93 -22.02 -35.17
N GLU A 350 -52.01 -22.96 -35.05
CA GLU A 350 -52.11 -24.30 -35.67
C GLU A 350 -53.29 -25.08 -35.08
N ASN A 351 -53.48 -25.04 -33.76
CA ASN A 351 -54.60 -25.68 -33.07
C ASN A 351 -55.94 -25.08 -33.50
N LEU A 352 -56.07 -23.74 -33.50
CA LEU A 352 -57.26 -23.05 -34.01
C LEU A 352 -57.57 -23.42 -35.48
N THR A 353 -56.54 -23.55 -36.30
CA THR A 353 -56.67 -23.97 -37.71
C THR A 353 -57.13 -25.42 -37.83
N LEU A 354 -56.61 -26.33 -36.99
CA LEU A 354 -57.05 -27.72 -36.91
C LEU A 354 -58.52 -27.83 -36.43
N SER A 355 -58.92 -27.06 -35.43
CA SER A 355 -60.33 -26.98 -34.98
C SER A 355 -61.26 -26.53 -36.11
N ARG A 356 -60.91 -25.46 -36.83
CA ARG A 356 -61.68 -24.99 -38.01
C ARG A 356 -61.77 -26.06 -39.10
N LYS A 357 -60.67 -26.76 -39.42
CA LYS A 357 -60.66 -27.87 -40.39
C LYS A 357 -61.53 -29.04 -39.92
N HIS A 358 -61.48 -29.39 -38.64
CA HIS A 358 -62.31 -30.44 -38.05
C HIS A 358 -63.80 -30.09 -38.07
N GLU A 359 -64.16 -28.85 -37.73
CA GLU A 359 -65.53 -28.32 -37.85
C GLU A 359 -66.03 -28.35 -39.30
N ALA A 360 -65.23 -27.89 -40.27
CA ALA A 360 -65.58 -27.93 -41.68
C ALA A 360 -65.78 -29.36 -42.20
N THR A 361 -64.88 -30.29 -41.83
CA THR A 361 -65.01 -31.72 -42.18
C THR A 361 -66.28 -32.33 -41.56
N ASN A 362 -66.59 -32.04 -40.30
CA ASN A 362 -67.82 -32.50 -39.65
C ASN A 362 -69.07 -31.93 -40.33
N GLN A 363 -69.08 -30.65 -40.71
CA GLN A 363 -70.18 -30.05 -41.48
C GLN A 363 -70.36 -30.74 -42.84
N ASN A 364 -69.27 -31.06 -43.55
CA ASN A 364 -69.34 -31.77 -44.82
C ASN A 364 -69.81 -33.22 -44.66
N ILE A 365 -69.42 -33.92 -43.59
CA ILE A 365 -69.95 -35.25 -43.26
C ILE A 365 -71.46 -35.20 -43.00
N VAL A 366 -71.94 -34.19 -42.26
CA VAL A 366 -73.39 -33.99 -42.03
C VAL A 366 -74.13 -33.72 -43.34
N LYS A 367 -73.62 -32.83 -44.21
CA LYS A 367 -74.19 -32.57 -45.54
C LYS A 367 -74.28 -33.83 -46.39
N MET A 368 -73.20 -34.61 -46.50
CA MET A 368 -73.19 -35.88 -47.24
C MET A 368 -74.15 -36.91 -46.63
N ALA A 369 -74.32 -36.94 -45.31
CA ALA A 369 -75.29 -37.82 -44.65
C ALA A 369 -76.73 -37.41 -44.94
N GLU A 370 -77.04 -36.10 -44.94
CA GLU A 370 -78.34 -35.57 -45.35
C GLU A 370 -78.64 -35.86 -46.83
N GLU A 371 -77.70 -35.60 -47.72
CA GLU A 371 -77.81 -35.88 -49.15
C GLU A 371 -78.06 -37.37 -49.40
N ARG A 372 -77.26 -38.26 -48.81
CA ARG A 372 -77.50 -39.71 -48.85
C ARG A 372 -78.89 -40.08 -48.34
N GLN A 373 -79.38 -39.41 -47.29
CA GLN A 373 -80.74 -39.66 -46.79
C GLN A 373 -81.82 -39.14 -47.76
N ARG A 374 -81.60 -38.03 -48.46
CA ARG A 374 -82.48 -37.53 -49.53
C ARG A 374 -82.51 -38.52 -50.71
N THR A 375 -81.35 -38.92 -51.23
CA THR A 375 -81.24 -39.92 -52.30
C THR A 375 -81.87 -41.25 -51.92
N HIS A 376 -81.71 -41.73 -50.68
CA HIS A 376 -82.36 -42.96 -50.24
C HIS A 376 -83.89 -42.83 -50.20
N LYS A 377 -84.43 -41.69 -49.73
CA LYS A 377 -85.88 -41.41 -49.76
C LYS A 377 -86.41 -41.36 -51.20
N GLU A 378 -85.65 -40.78 -52.11
CA GLU A 378 -85.98 -40.71 -53.55
C GLU A 378 -85.93 -42.09 -54.22
N LEU A 379 -84.87 -42.88 -53.99
CA LEU A 379 -84.77 -44.26 -54.47
C LEU A 379 -85.91 -45.13 -53.94
N ASP A 380 -86.33 -44.96 -52.69
CA ASP A 380 -87.48 -45.70 -52.14
C ASP A 380 -88.81 -45.23 -52.72
N LEU A 381 -88.95 -43.94 -53.07
CA LEU A 381 -90.11 -43.43 -53.82
C LEU A 381 -90.16 -44.02 -55.23
N LEU A 382 -89.05 -43.98 -55.96
CA LEU A 382 -88.91 -44.56 -57.29
C LEU A 382 -89.14 -46.08 -57.27
N ARG A 383 -88.62 -46.81 -56.27
CA ARG A 383 -88.91 -48.25 -56.06
C ARG A 383 -90.40 -48.52 -55.84
N ARG A 384 -91.10 -47.70 -55.05
CA ARG A 384 -92.57 -47.82 -54.88
C ARG A 384 -93.32 -47.55 -56.17
N GLN A 385 -92.91 -46.54 -56.94
CA GLN A 385 -93.48 -46.24 -58.26
C GLN A 385 -93.23 -47.39 -59.24
N ASN A 386 -92.01 -47.91 -59.33
CA ASN A 386 -91.68 -49.07 -60.16
C ASN A 386 -92.47 -50.32 -59.74
N ALA A 387 -92.58 -50.61 -58.44
CA ALA A 387 -93.40 -51.73 -57.95
C ALA A 387 -94.90 -51.57 -58.28
N ASN A 388 -95.40 -50.34 -58.36
CA ASN A 388 -96.77 -50.05 -58.81
C ASN A 388 -96.92 -50.22 -60.34
N LEU A 389 -95.92 -49.77 -61.12
CA LEU A 389 -95.87 -50.00 -62.56
C LEU A 389 -95.73 -51.49 -62.90
N GLU A 390 -94.90 -52.24 -62.19
CA GLU A 390 -94.79 -53.70 -62.33
C GLU A 390 -96.11 -54.41 -62.00
N LYS A 391 -96.82 -54.00 -60.95
CA LYS A 391 -98.17 -54.50 -60.65
C LYS A 391 -99.14 -54.20 -61.79
N LEU A 392 -99.09 -53.00 -62.35
CA LEU A 392 -99.93 -52.60 -63.49
C LEU A 392 -99.59 -53.43 -64.75
N CYS A 393 -98.31 -53.57 -65.08
CA CYS A 393 -97.83 -54.37 -66.21
C CYS A 393 -98.15 -55.87 -66.05
N ARG A 394 -97.99 -56.44 -64.86
CA ARG A 394 -98.41 -57.83 -64.56
C ARG A 394 -99.93 -57.98 -64.66
N GLY A 395 -100.70 -56.99 -64.21
CA GLY A 395 -102.16 -56.93 -64.39
C GLY A 395 -102.55 -56.93 -65.87
N MET A 396 -101.90 -56.09 -66.69
CA MET A 396 -102.12 -56.03 -68.14
C MET A 396 -101.68 -57.31 -68.86
N GLN A 397 -100.59 -57.95 -68.45
CA GLN A 397 -100.14 -59.24 -68.99
C GLN A 397 -101.11 -60.37 -68.63
N ALA A 398 -101.62 -60.41 -67.40
CA ALA A 398 -102.68 -61.35 -66.99
C ALA A 398 -104.00 -61.15 -67.77
N GLN A 399 -104.18 -59.98 -68.39
CA GLN A 399 -105.31 -59.65 -69.26
C GLN A 399 -105.05 -59.93 -70.76
N GLY A 400 -103.93 -60.60 -71.10
CA GLY A 400 -103.73 -61.25 -72.40
C GLY A 400 -103.12 -60.39 -73.52
N ARG A 401 -102.34 -59.34 -73.22
CA ARG A 401 -101.69 -58.48 -74.24
C ARG A 401 -100.19 -58.26 -74.00
N GLY A 402 -99.35 -59.26 -74.33
CA GLY A 402 -97.89 -59.05 -74.37
C GLY A 402 -97.05 -60.28 -74.72
N GLN A 403 -96.54 -60.34 -75.95
CA GLN A 403 -95.43 -61.20 -76.39
C GLN A 403 -94.56 -60.45 -77.41
N VAL A 404 -93.26 -60.30 -77.14
CA VAL A 404 -92.17 -60.13 -78.14
C VAL A 404 -90.88 -60.77 -77.58
N ASN A 405 -90.04 -61.31 -78.46
CA ASN A 405 -88.90 -62.20 -78.19
C ASN A 405 -87.61 -61.52 -77.66
N MET A 406 -86.76 -62.36 -77.04
CA MET A 406 -85.31 -62.17 -76.87
C MET A 406 -84.52 -62.92 -77.97
N ALA A 407 -83.45 -62.32 -78.53
CA ALA A 407 -82.38 -63.04 -79.23
C ALA A 407 -81.12 -62.17 -79.51
N LEU A 408 -79.96 -62.60 -78.98
CA LEU A 408 -78.55 -62.42 -79.43
C LEU A 408 -78.00 -60.98 -79.64
N GLU A 409 -76.68 -60.67 -79.58
CA GLU A 409 -75.47 -61.47 -79.81
C GLU A 409 -74.20 -60.93 -79.08
N GLN A 410 -73.00 -61.48 -79.37
CA GLN A 410 -71.67 -61.14 -78.81
C GLN A 410 -70.61 -61.08 -79.96
N GLN A 411 -69.28 -60.91 -79.82
CA GLN A 411 -68.34 -61.03 -78.68
C GLN A 411 -67.00 -60.30 -78.95
N GLN A 412 -66.36 -59.73 -77.91
CA GLN A 412 -64.91 -59.38 -77.77
C GLN A 412 -64.23 -58.30 -78.65
N GLY A 413 -63.29 -57.59 -78.01
CA GLY A 413 -62.26 -56.69 -78.59
C GLY A 413 -61.39 -56.10 -77.45
N GLN A 414 -60.09 -55.87 -77.67
CA GLN A 414 -59.10 -55.60 -76.61
C GLN A 414 -58.12 -54.47 -76.99
N LEU A 415 -57.50 -53.83 -75.98
CA LEU A 415 -56.25 -53.02 -75.96
C LEU A 415 -56.32 -51.46 -75.81
N ASP A 416 -55.51 -51.03 -74.83
CA ASP A 416 -54.61 -49.84 -74.75
C ASP A 416 -55.05 -48.40 -74.43
N GLY A 417 -54.10 -47.65 -73.82
CA GLY A 417 -54.13 -46.21 -73.48
C GLY A 417 -54.83 -45.87 -72.15
N ALA A 418 -54.19 -45.61 -71.00
CA ALA A 418 -53.09 -44.69 -70.65
C ALA A 418 -53.51 -43.19 -70.60
N VAL A 419 -53.41 -42.60 -69.39
CA VAL A 419 -53.17 -41.19 -68.96
C VAL A 419 -53.44 -40.02 -69.95
N ASP A 420 -53.94 -38.85 -69.52
CA ASP A 420 -53.73 -38.22 -68.19
C ASP A 420 -54.87 -37.28 -67.74
N ASP A 421 -54.75 -36.79 -66.51
CA ASP A 421 -55.67 -35.92 -65.76
C ASP A 421 -55.75 -34.48 -66.33
N GLU A 422 -56.91 -34.04 -66.84
CA GLU A 422 -57.10 -32.73 -67.50
C GLU A 422 -58.26 -31.91 -66.86
N GLY A 423 -57.92 -30.81 -66.18
CA GLY A 423 -58.81 -29.67 -65.88
C GLY A 423 -59.90 -29.89 -64.79
N THR A 424 -60.38 -28.88 -64.04
CA THR A 424 -60.36 -27.43 -64.28
C THR A 424 -60.69 -26.65 -62.99
N GLU A 425 -59.79 -25.74 -62.61
CA GLU A 425 -59.95 -24.37 -62.08
C GLU A 425 -60.93 -23.99 -60.93
N SER A 426 -60.39 -23.21 -59.98
CA SER A 426 -60.85 -21.85 -59.57
C SER A 426 -59.86 -21.31 -58.52
N GLU A 427 -58.95 -20.39 -58.88
CA GLU A 427 -59.11 -18.92 -58.94
C GLU A 427 -59.18 -18.20 -57.57
N TYR A 428 -58.20 -17.31 -57.36
CA TYR A 428 -58.12 -16.02 -56.62
C TYR A 428 -56.60 -15.71 -56.52
N GLU A 429 -56.02 -14.82 -57.35
CA GLU A 429 -56.00 -13.34 -57.24
C GLU A 429 -55.54 -12.82 -55.86
N GLU A 430 -54.72 -11.76 -55.72
CA GLU A 430 -53.67 -11.10 -56.55
C GLU A 430 -52.88 -10.18 -55.56
N ASP A 431 -51.94 -9.36 -56.05
CA ASP A 431 -51.33 -8.17 -55.38
C ASP A 431 -50.42 -8.40 -54.12
N ASP A 432 -49.31 -7.67 -53.91
CA ASP A 432 -48.60 -6.75 -54.82
C ASP A 432 -47.13 -6.54 -54.42
N ASP A 433 -46.31 -6.38 -55.46
CA ASP A 433 -45.23 -5.40 -55.69
C ASP A 433 -43.97 -5.17 -54.83
N ALA A 434 -42.99 -4.61 -55.57
CA ALA A 434 -41.84 -3.76 -55.20
C ALA A 434 -40.47 -4.39 -54.84
N GLU A 435 -39.68 -4.51 -55.91
CA GLU A 435 -38.20 -4.48 -55.98
C GLU A 435 -37.56 -3.31 -55.19
N TYR A 436 -36.28 -3.43 -54.81
CA TYR A 436 -35.16 -2.85 -55.59
C TYR A 436 -33.78 -3.21 -55.01
N GLU A 437 -32.87 -3.59 -55.91
CA GLU A 437 -31.43 -3.65 -55.69
C GLU A 437 -30.83 -2.22 -55.70
N ASP A 438 -29.67 -2.00 -55.07
CA ASP A 438 -28.39 -1.83 -55.80
C ASP A 438 -27.19 -1.79 -54.83
N GLU A 439 -26.01 -2.13 -55.35
CA GLU A 439 -24.72 -2.04 -54.67
C GLU A 439 -24.11 -0.63 -54.78
N SER A 440 -23.46 -0.15 -53.72
CA SER A 440 -22.31 0.75 -53.86
C SER A 440 -21.44 0.68 -52.61
N GLY A 441 -20.15 0.37 -52.77
CA GLY A 441 -19.19 0.28 -51.65
C GLY A 441 -18.35 1.54 -51.44
N GLU A 442 -17.16 1.31 -50.90
CA GLU A 442 -16.05 2.25 -50.65
C GLU A 442 -15.95 2.87 -49.23
N GLU A 443 -14.75 3.39 -48.94
CA GLU A 443 -14.10 3.45 -47.62
C GLU A 443 -14.54 4.61 -46.71
N GLY A 444 -14.18 4.53 -45.42
CA GLY A 444 -14.29 5.69 -44.53
C GLY A 444 -13.94 5.45 -43.06
N SER A 445 -12.65 5.51 -42.73
CA SER A 445 -12.16 5.72 -41.35
C SER A 445 -12.55 7.11 -40.85
N TYR A 446 -13.17 7.22 -39.66
CA TYR A 446 -12.97 8.25 -38.61
C TYR A 446 -13.72 7.76 -37.35
N ASP A 447 -13.51 8.21 -36.12
CA ASP A 447 -12.42 8.79 -35.32
C ASP A 447 -13.09 9.18 -33.98
N ASP A 448 -12.31 9.69 -33.05
CA ASP A 448 -12.66 9.93 -31.64
C ASP A 448 -13.62 11.12 -31.38
N ASP A 449 -13.97 11.27 -30.10
CA ASP A 449 -14.40 12.47 -29.40
C ASP A 449 -15.85 12.99 -29.48
N THR A 450 -16.50 12.87 -28.31
CA THR A 450 -17.04 14.00 -27.52
C THR A 450 -18.02 14.99 -28.17
N GLU A 451 -19.29 14.93 -27.75
CA GLU A 451 -19.90 16.11 -27.09
C GLU A 451 -21.01 15.75 -26.08
N GLU A 452 -21.32 16.73 -25.23
CA GLU A 452 -22.12 16.62 -24.00
C GLU A 452 -23.49 17.30 -24.19
N GLU A 453 -24.61 16.57 -24.06
CA GLU A 453 -25.91 17.24 -23.87
C GLU A 453 -26.74 16.62 -22.74
N ARG A 454 -26.97 17.44 -21.70
CA ARG A 454 -27.84 17.14 -20.56
C ARG A 454 -29.29 17.36 -20.96
N ILE A 455 -30.14 16.32 -20.85
CA ILE A 455 -31.58 16.52 -20.70
C ILE A 455 -32.08 15.76 -19.46
N GLU A 456 -32.80 16.49 -18.60
CA GLU A 456 -33.30 16.02 -17.31
C GLU A 456 -34.72 15.40 -17.43
N ALA A 457 -35.04 14.52 -16.47
CA ALA A 457 -36.37 13.95 -16.20
C ALA A 457 -36.97 13.04 -17.31
N ASN A 458 -37.75 11.99 -17.01
CA ASN A 458 -38.50 11.69 -15.78
C ASN A 458 -38.71 10.16 -15.65
N ALA A 459 -38.11 9.51 -14.65
CA ALA A 459 -38.16 8.05 -14.51
C ALA A 459 -39.27 7.57 -13.55
N VAL A 460 -40.20 6.75 -14.06
CA VAL A 460 -41.26 6.11 -13.25
C VAL A 460 -41.02 4.59 -13.17
N ALA A 461 -40.84 4.12 -11.93
CA ALA A 461 -41.00 2.74 -11.42
C ALA A 461 -40.06 1.63 -11.95
N GLY A 462 -39.44 0.86 -11.02
CA GLY A 462 -38.85 -0.44 -11.38
C GLY A 462 -37.77 -1.07 -10.48
N ALA A 463 -37.41 -0.50 -9.33
CA ALA A 463 -36.28 -1.01 -8.54
C ALA A 463 -36.55 -2.35 -7.82
N GLN A 464 -35.96 -3.46 -8.30
CA GLN A 464 -35.76 -4.68 -7.52
C GLN A 464 -34.34 -4.73 -6.94
N ALA A 465 -34.23 -4.92 -5.63
CA ALA A 465 -32.95 -4.87 -4.93
C ALA A 465 -32.08 -6.13 -5.20
N ARG A 466 -30.87 -5.93 -5.74
CA ARG A 466 -29.85 -6.99 -5.82
C ARG A 466 -29.38 -7.35 -4.40
N LYS A 467 -29.38 -8.66 -4.10
CA LYS A 467 -28.88 -9.20 -2.81
C LYS A 467 -27.34 -9.28 -2.83
N PRO A 468 -26.64 -9.05 -1.70
CA PRO A 468 -25.22 -9.31 -1.62
C PRO A 468 -24.97 -10.83 -1.59
N PHE A 469 -24.28 -11.34 -2.62
CA PHE A 469 -23.74 -12.69 -2.65
C PHE A 469 -22.24 -12.64 -2.39
N GLY A 470 -21.75 -13.42 -1.43
CA GLY A 470 -20.34 -13.53 -1.11
C GLY A 470 -20.10 -14.06 0.31
N PRO A 471 -19.13 -14.97 0.53
CA PRO A 471 -18.82 -15.47 1.87
C PRO A 471 -18.12 -14.41 2.73
N VAL A 472 -18.44 -14.39 4.02
CA VAL A 472 -17.84 -13.49 5.01
C VAL A 472 -16.34 -13.81 5.16
N PRO A 473 -15.43 -12.80 5.20
CA PRO A 473 -14.00 -13.05 5.34
C PRO A 473 -13.66 -13.74 6.68
N PRO A 474 -12.67 -14.66 6.69
CA PRO A 474 -12.27 -15.36 7.91
C PRO A 474 -11.63 -14.39 8.93
N PRO A 475 -11.78 -14.65 10.24
CA PRO A 475 -11.18 -13.80 11.27
C PRO A 475 -9.64 -13.88 11.25
N PRO A 476 -8.94 -12.80 11.63
CA PRO A 476 -7.47 -12.81 11.70
C PRO A 476 -6.97 -13.81 12.73
N GLN A 477 -5.99 -14.62 12.36
CA GLN A 477 -5.38 -15.61 13.25
C GLN A 477 -4.59 -14.91 14.35
N VAL A 478 -4.89 -15.25 15.60
CA VAL A 478 -4.14 -14.80 16.78
C VAL A 478 -2.88 -15.64 16.96
N ASN A 479 -1.73 -15.11 16.54
CA ASN A 479 -0.44 -15.68 16.91
C ASN A 479 -0.19 -15.44 18.42
N GLY A 480 -0.50 -16.45 19.23
CA GLY A 480 -0.18 -16.46 20.65
C GLY A 480 1.31 -16.67 20.90
N ALA A 481 1.95 -15.75 21.60
CA ALA A 481 3.32 -15.90 22.08
C ALA A 481 3.36 -16.38 23.54
N ASN A 482 4.27 -17.33 23.82
CA ASN A 482 4.79 -17.73 25.12
C ASN A 482 3.80 -18.08 26.26
N GLY A 483 3.62 -19.39 26.46
CA GLY A 483 3.33 -19.99 27.77
C GLY A 483 4.44 -20.97 28.15
N SER A 484 5.13 -20.72 29.26
CA SER A 484 6.29 -21.51 29.71
C SER A 484 5.90 -22.79 30.45
N THR A 485 6.47 -23.94 30.08
CA THR A 485 6.45 -25.16 30.91
C THR A 485 7.80 -25.88 30.86
N GLN A 486 8.42 -26.05 32.04
CA GLN A 486 9.56 -26.94 32.25
C GLN A 486 9.12 -28.42 32.11
N PRO A 487 10.01 -29.34 31.70
CA PRO A 487 9.77 -30.77 31.80
C PRO A 487 10.07 -31.28 33.23
N PRO A 488 9.27 -32.20 33.79
CA PRO A 488 9.63 -32.90 35.03
C PRO A 488 10.66 -34.00 34.77
N ASN A 489 11.57 -34.18 35.71
CA ASN A 489 12.62 -35.19 35.71
C ASN A 489 12.05 -36.58 36.08
N GLY A 490 12.54 -37.67 35.46
CA GLY A 490 12.03 -39.02 35.72
C GLY A 490 12.93 -40.13 35.14
N HIS A 491 13.78 -40.73 35.99
CA HIS A 491 14.62 -41.89 35.64
C HIS A 491 13.87 -43.22 35.67
N ALA A 492 14.14 -44.10 34.69
CA ALA A 492 14.22 -45.55 34.89
C ALA A 492 15.14 -46.20 33.82
N ARG A 493 15.83 -47.29 34.18
CA ARG A 493 16.88 -47.95 33.36
C ARG A 493 16.43 -49.28 32.76
N LYS A 494 17.01 -49.62 31.59
CA LYS A 494 17.40 -50.95 31.01
C LYS A 494 17.28 -50.83 29.47
N GLY A 495 18.15 -51.35 28.61
CA GLY A 495 19.34 -52.20 28.79
C GLY A 495 19.35 -53.26 27.68
N GLY A 496 20.38 -53.28 26.81
CA GLY A 496 20.51 -54.26 25.71
C GLY A 496 21.37 -53.75 24.55
N GLU A 497 22.46 -54.46 24.25
CA GLU A 497 23.32 -54.26 23.08
C GLU A 497 22.78 -54.99 21.82
N PRO A 498 23.25 -54.66 20.61
CA PRO A 498 22.70 -55.15 19.33
C PRO A 498 23.28 -56.52 18.91
N PRO A 499 22.73 -57.14 17.85
CA PRO A 499 23.62 -57.39 16.70
C PRO A 499 23.00 -57.38 15.27
N GLN A 500 23.90 -57.12 14.31
CA GLN A 500 24.06 -57.78 12.99
C GLN A 500 23.09 -57.57 11.80
N SER A 501 23.67 -56.91 10.79
CA SER A 501 23.79 -57.29 9.36
C SER A 501 22.57 -57.69 8.52
N HIS A 502 22.43 -57.00 7.38
CA HIS A 502 22.51 -57.70 6.08
C HIS A 502 23.21 -56.80 5.03
N LEU A 503 24.04 -57.42 4.18
CA LEU A 503 24.64 -56.75 3.03
C LEU A 503 23.59 -56.59 1.92
N ASN A 504 23.72 -55.52 1.13
CA ASN A 504 23.85 -55.72 -0.31
C ASN A 504 24.71 -54.62 -0.92
N GLY A 505 25.60 -54.98 -1.84
CA GLY A 505 26.48 -54.04 -2.52
C GLY A 505 26.36 -54.17 -4.03
N GLN A 506 26.46 -53.05 -4.74
CA GLN A 506 26.88 -53.08 -6.14
C GLN A 506 27.74 -51.86 -6.46
N GLN A 507 28.91 -52.13 -7.01
CA GLN A 507 29.82 -51.12 -7.52
C GLN A 507 29.32 -50.60 -8.87
N GLN A 508 29.57 -49.33 -9.16
CA GLN A 508 30.18 -48.97 -10.43
C GLN A 508 30.93 -47.63 -10.33
N LEU A 509 32.25 -47.72 -10.49
CA LEU A 509 33.15 -46.61 -10.75
C LEU A 509 33.29 -46.46 -12.27
N ASN A 510 33.15 -45.22 -12.77
CA ASN A 510 33.70 -44.68 -14.02
C ASN A 510 33.17 -43.23 -14.15
N GLY A 511 33.94 -42.21 -14.49
CA GLY A 511 35.39 -42.11 -14.66
C GLY A 511 35.75 -40.65 -14.98
N ILE A 512 36.82 -40.12 -14.40
CA ILE A 512 37.28 -38.74 -14.65
C ILE A 512 37.98 -38.68 -16.01
N LYS A 513 37.67 -37.65 -16.81
CA LYS A 513 38.60 -37.14 -17.83
C LYS A 513 38.36 -35.66 -18.13
N THR A 514 39.46 -34.90 -18.03
CA THR A 514 39.72 -33.52 -18.53
C THR A 514 38.73 -32.45 -18.14
#